data_AF-A0A967F0W3-F1
#
_entry.id   AF-A0A967F0W3-F1
#
_cell.length_a   1.000
_cell.length_b   1.000
_cell.length_c   1.000
_cell.angle_alpha   90.00
_cell.angle_beta   90.00
_cell.angle_gamma   90.00
#
_symmetry.space_group_name_H-M   'P 1'
#
loop_
_entity.id
_entity.type
_entity.pdbx_description
1 polymer ?
#
loop_
_entity_poly.entity_id
_entity_poly.type
_entity_poly.pdbx_seq_one_letter_code
_entity_poly.pdbx_strand_id
1 'polypeptide(L)'
;MLRALVTLIILLGLSACAGNNRFVLLEEEDGSVGSIVIENEAGSQLVDEPRETTRVGSATTAPSEPKVISEQEIAETWGSTIEASPLKPKTFILYFIVGSNRLTPDSQAQLPAILESIKEYPAAEVSVVGHTDRTGSERRNAQLALDRAETIHDLLIAEGLDAGLVDVDSHGESNPLILTEDEVAEPRNRRVEVTVR
;
A
#
# COMPACT_ATOMS: atom_id res chain seq x y z
N MET A 1 29.37 -18.31 -70.74
CA MET A 1 29.76 -16.96 -70.27
C MET A 1 28.81 -16.55 -69.16
N LEU A 2 29.37 -16.25 -67.99
CA LEU A 2 28.89 -15.32 -66.95
C LEU A 2 27.54 -15.56 -66.21
N ARG A 3 27.69 -16.08 -64.98
CA ARG A 3 27.21 -15.55 -63.67
C ARG A 3 25.77 -15.00 -63.57
N ALA A 4 24.98 -15.55 -62.63
CA ALA A 4 24.57 -14.84 -61.40
C ALA A 4 23.75 -15.76 -60.48
N LEU A 5 24.33 -16.10 -59.33
CA LEU A 5 23.66 -16.69 -58.18
C LEU A 5 22.95 -15.53 -57.44
N VAL A 6 21.62 -15.48 -57.47
CA VAL A 6 20.85 -14.50 -56.69
C VAL A 6 20.45 -15.15 -55.38
N THR A 7 21.26 -14.90 -54.34
CA THR A 7 20.92 -15.24 -52.95
C THR A 7 19.85 -14.27 -52.48
N LEU A 8 18.61 -14.75 -52.39
CA LEU A 8 17.49 -14.04 -51.77
C LEU A 8 17.70 -14.04 -50.25
N ILE A 9 18.34 -13.00 -49.73
CA ILE A 9 18.38 -12.73 -48.30
C ILE A 9 17.01 -12.17 -47.91
N ILE A 10 16.14 -13.04 -47.40
CA ILE A 10 14.92 -12.62 -46.72
C ILE A 10 15.35 -12.04 -45.37
N LEU A 11 15.46 -10.71 -45.30
CA LEU A 11 15.53 -9.99 -44.04
C LEU A 11 14.18 -10.19 -43.34
N LEU A 12 14.11 -11.16 -42.44
CA LEU A 12 13.04 -11.20 -41.43
C LEU A 12 13.22 -9.96 -40.55
N GLY A 13 12.38 -8.96 -40.77
CA GLY A 13 12.21 -7.86 -39.85
C GLY A 13 11.65 -8.41 -38.53
N LEU A 14 12.53 -8.66 -37.57
CA LEU A 14 12.14 -8.75 -36.17
C LEU A 14 11.64 -7.36 -35.77
N SER A 15 10.32 -7.17 -35.79
CA SER A 15 9.69 -6.11 -35.01
C SER A 15 10.00 -6.40 -33.55
N ALA A 16 11.13 -5.89 -33.06
CA ALA A 16 11.36 -5.73 -31.65
C ALA A 16 10.32 -4.71 -31.16
N CYS A 17 9.28 -5.19 -30.47
CA CYS A 17 8.47 -4.34 -29.61
C CYS A 17 9.38 -3.85 -28.47
N ALA A 18 10.18 -2.83 -28.74
CA ALA A 18 10.93 -2.11 -27.72
C ALA A 18 9.92 -1.28 -26.92
N GLY A 19 9.37 -1.85 -25.86
CA GLY A 19 8.57 -1.10 -24.89
C GLY A 19 9.45 0.01 -24.33
N ASN A 20 9.12 1.27 -24.66
CA ASN A 20 9.85 2.42 -24.16
C ASN A 20 9.39 2.72 -22.72
N ASN A 21 9.84 1.88 -21.78
CA ASN A 21 9.43 1.98 -20.39
C ASN A 21 10.22 3.12 -19.72
N ARG A 22 9.49 4.05 -19.11
CA ARG A 22 10.07 5.20 -18.40
C ARG A 22 9.56 5.21 -16.98
N PHE A 23 10.48 5.41 -16.05
CA PHE A 23 10.20 5.43 -14.61
C PHE A 23 10.53 6.83 -14.10
N VAL A 24 9.74 7.34 -13.16
CA VAL A 24 10.05 8.57 -12.42
C VAL A 24 9.80 8.32 -10.95
N LEU A 25 10.72 8.79 -10.10
CA LEU A 25 10.57 8.71 -8.66
C LEU A 25 9.89 9.99 -8.16
N LEU A 26 8.73 9.84 -7.52
CA LEU A 26 7.96 10.95 -6.97
C LEU A 26 8.26 11.10 -5.47
N GLU A 27 8.20 12.34 -4.99
CA GLU A 27 8.19 12.66 -3.56
C GLU A 27 6.83 12.27 -2.97
N GLU A 28 6.85 11.78 -1.74
CA GLU A 28 5.65 11.57 -0.92
C GLU A 28 5.13 12.89 -0.35
N GLU A 29 3.88 12.92 0.13
CA GLU A 29 3.29 14.15 0.72
C GLU A 29 4.05 14.65 1.95
N ASP A 30 4.73 13.76 2.67
CA ASP A 30 5.58 14.09 3.81
C ASP A 30 7.00 14.54 3.40
N GLY A 31 7.27 14.62 2.10
CA GLY A 31 8.56 14.99 1.52
C GLY A 31 9.59 13.87 1.51
N SER A 32 9.22 12.66 1.93
CA SER A 32 10.12 11.51 1.83
C SER A 32 10.24 11.01 0.39
N VAL A 33 11.38 10.41 0.08
CA VAL A 33 11.67 9.83 -1.24
C VAL A 33 12.17 8.41 -1.01
N GLY A 34 11.56 7.44 -1.70
CA GLY A 34 12.00 6.04 -1.67
C GLY A 34 13.27 5.82 -2.50
N SER A 35 13.61 4.56 -2.75
CA SER A 35 14.55 4.22 -3.82
C SER A 35 14.04 3.05 -4.63
N ILE A 36 14.36 3.06 -5.91
CA ILE A 36 14.08 1.97 -6.82
C ILE A 36 15.35 1.57 -7.55
N VAL A 37 15.52 0.26 -7.76
CA VAL A 37 16.57 -0.28 -8.62
C VAL A 37 15.90 -0.89 -9.85
N ILE A 38 16.23 -0.35 -11.02
CA ILE A 38 15.72 -0.82 -12.30
C ILE A 38 16.77 -1.75 -12.89
N GLU A 39 16.43 -3.01 -13.12
CA GLU A 39 17.37 -4.02 -13.62
C GLU A 39 16.90 -4.65 -14.93
N ASN A 40 17.85 -4.99 -15.79
CA ASN A 40 17.67 -5.85 -16.96
C ASN A 40 18.92 -6.71 -17.20
N GLU A 41 18.95 -7.46 -18.30
CA GLU A 41 20.07 -8.36 -18.61
C GLU A 41 21.41 -7.64 -18.80
N ALA A 42 21.38 -6.35 -19.13
CA ALA A 42 22.57 -5.56 -19.41
C ALA A 42 23.07 -4.72 -18.22
N GLY A 43 22.30 -4.63 -17.13
CA GLY A 43 22.73 -3.94 -15.92
C GLY A 43 21.59 -3.46 -15.03
N SER A 44 21.96 -2.70 -14.00
CA SER A 44 21.05 -2.11 -13.03
C SER A 44 21.28 -0.60 -12.92
N GLN A 45 20.22 0.11 -12.54
CA GLN A 45 20.24 1.54 -12.29
C GLN A 45 19.49 1.87 -11.01
N LEU A 46 20.19 2.46 -10.05
CA LEU A 46 19.58 3.06 -8.86
C LEU A 46 18.97 4.41 -9.23
N VAL A 47 17.79 4.68 -8.68
CA VAL A 47 17.08 5.96 -8.72
C VAL A 47 16.61 6.21 -7.28
N ASP A 48 17.15 7.23 -6.63
CA ASP A 48 16.95 7.51 -5.21
C ASP A 48 16.79 9.00 -4.88
N GLU A 49 16.84 9.87 -5.89
CA GLU A 49 16.59 11.30 -5.73
C GLU A 49 15.22 11.70 -6.31
N PRO A 50 14.59 12.76 -5.75
CA PRO A 50 13.28 13.19 -6.19
C PRO A 50 13.26 13.63 -7.65
N ARG A 51 12.22 13.20 -8.37
CA ARG A 51 11.97 13.48 -9.79
C ARG A 51 13.07 12.93 -10.70
N GLU A 52 13.91 12.03 -10.21
CA GLU A 52 14.78 11.30 -11.10
C GLU A 52 13.98 10.36 -12.00
N THR A 53 14.40 10.31 -13.26
CA THR A 53 13.84 9.40 -14.26
C THR A 53 14.91 8.56 -14.91
N THR A 54 14.58 7.31 -15.18
CA THR A 54 15.35 6.40 -16.04
C THR A 54 14.46 5.79 -17.10
N ARG A 55 15.07 5.32 -18.18
CA ARG A 55 14.40 4.69 -19.32
C ARG A 55 15.01 3.33 -19.61
N VAL A 56 14.15 2.35 -19.81
CA VAL A 56 14.51 1.02 -20.31
C VAL A 56 13.97 0.88 -21.72
N GLY A 57 14.89 0.83 -22.70
CA GLY A 57 14.52 0.67 -24.11
C GLY A 57 14.48 -0.78 -24.59
N SER A 58 15.30 -1.66 -24.01
CA SER A 58 15.33 -3.09 -24.32
C SER A 58 15.90 -3.90 -23.15
N ALA A 59 15.74 -5.23 -23.17
CA ALA A 59 16.32 -6.11 -22.16
C ALA A 59 17.85 -6.14 -22.19
N THR A 60 18.46 -5.91 -23.36
CA THR A 60 19.90 -6.07 -23.61
C THR A 60 20.65 -4.75 -23.71
N THR A 61 20.04 -3.64 -23.28
CA THR A 61 20.70 -2.33 -23.18
C THR A 61 20.46 -1.81 -21.77
N ALA A 62 21.53 -1.49 -21.05
CA ALA A 62 21.42 -1.04 -19.66
C ALA A 62 20.41 0.13 -19.56
N PRO A 63 19.64 0.22 -18.47
CA PRO A 63 18.79 1.38 -18.22
C PRO A 63 19.62 2.67 -18.31
N SER A 64 19.01 3.76 -18.78
CA SER A 64 19.74 5.03 -18.91
C SER A 64 20.17 5.56 -17.54
N GLU A 65 21.29 6.29 -17.49
CA GLU A 65 21.67 7.05 -16.31
C GLU A 65 20.49 7.91 -15.81
N PRO A 66 20.26 8.00 -14.48
CA PRO A 66 19.16 8.76 -13.93
C PRO A 66 19.42 10.24 -14.17
N LYS A 67 18.33 10.97 -14.37
CA LYS A 67 18.38 12.43 -14.43
C LYS A 67 17.17 13.00 -13.73
N VAL A 68 17.36 14.08 -13.01
CA VAL A 68 16.25 14.87 -12.45
C VAL A 68 15.54 15.59 -13.60
N ILE A 69 14.22 15.50 -13.64
CA ILE A 69 13.37 16.23 -14.59
C ILE A 69 12.49 17.26 -13.87
N SER A 70 11.96 18.21 -14.64
CA SER A 70 11.10 19.25 -14.09
C SER A 70 9.71 18.70 -13.77
N GLU A 71 9.02 19.36 -12.83
CA GLU A 71 7.60 19.08 -12.55
C GLU A 71 6.72 19.26 -13.79
N GLN A 72 7.06 20.21 -14.66
CA GLN A 72 6.37 20.38 -15.94
C GLN A 72 6.53 19.15 -16.84
N GLU A 73 7.74 18.60 -16.98
CA GLU A 73 7.96 17.37 -17.77
C GLU A 73 7.19 16.19 -17.17
N ILE A 74 7.12 16.12 -15.83
CA ILE A 74 6.35 15.10 -15.13
C ILE A 74 4.85 15.26 -15.41
N ALA A 75 4.31 16.46 -15.28
CA ALA A 75 2.89 16.74 -15.53
C ALA A 75 2.50 16.46 -16.99
N GLU A 76 3.38 16.81 -17.95
CA GLU A 76 3.16 16.53 -19.38
C GLU A 76 3.20 15.03 -19.69
N THR A 77 4.08 14.28 -19.01
CA THR A 77 4.29 12.85 -19.29
C THR A 77 3.32 11.93 -18.52
N TRP A 78 3.06 12.24 -17.25
CA TRP A 78 2.31 11.39 -16.31
C TRP A 78 1.18 12.10 -15.57
N GLY A 79 0.90 13.38 -15.83
CA GLY A 79 -0.08 14.17 -15.07
C GLY A 79 -1.44 13.48 -14.94
N SER A 80 -1.98 12.98 -16.05
CA SER A 80 -3.26 12.23 -16.02
C SER A 80 -3.22 10.94 -15.20
N THR A 81 -2.06 10.27 -15.12
CA THR A 81 -1.88 9.05 -14.32
C THR A 81 -1.75 9.38 -12.84
N ILE A 82 -1.02 10.45 -12.52
CA ILE A 82 -0.86 10.96 -11.16
C ILE A 82 -2.22 11.43 -10.63
N GLU A 83 -2.96 12.21 -11.41
CA GLU A 83 -4.31 12.68 -11.05
C GLU A 83 -5.31 11.53 -10.87
N ALA A 84 -5.17 10.44 -11.64
CA ALA A 84 -6.03 9.26 -11.55
C ALA A 84 -5.53 8.22 -10.53
N SER A 85 -4.46 8.51 -9.77
CA SER A 85 -3.94 7.57 -8.78
C SER A 85 -4.95 7.39 -7.64
N PRO A 86 -5.17 6.15 -7.17
CA PRO A 86 -6.10 5.90 -6.08
C PRO A 86 -5.59 6.55 -4.78
N LEU A 87 -6.52 6.93 -3.92
CA LEU A 87 -6.19 7.37 -2.57
C LEU A 87 -5.49 6.22 -1.83
N LYS A 88 -4.41 6.54 -1.10
CA LYS A 88 -3.72 5.56 -0.27
C LYS A 88 -4.61 5.17 0.91
N PRO A 89 -4.63 3.91 1.35
CA PRO A 89 -5.39 3.53 2.54
C PRO A 89 -4.97 4.32 3.78
N LYS A 90 -5.94 4.68 4.63
CA LYS A 90 -5.69 5.35 5.91
C LYS A 90 -6.04 4.41 7.06
N THR A 91 -5.08 4.21 7.97
CA THR A 91 -5.25 3.31 9.13
C THR A 91 -5.33 4.10 10.42
N PHE A 92 -6.30 3.75 11.27
CA PHE A 92 -6.49 4.27 12.61
C PHE A 92 -6.30 3.15 13.63
N ILE A 93 -5.64 3.45 14.75
CA ILE A 93 -5.41 2.48 15.83
C ILE A 93 -6.22 2.90 17.05
N LEU A 94 -7.18 2.05 17.41
CA LEU A 94 -8.06 2.24 18.55
C LEU A 94 -7.67 1.28 19.68
N TYR A 95 -7.59 1.80 20.90
CA TYR A 95 -7.20 1.05 22.09
C TYR A 95 -8.39 0.82 23.02
N PHE A 96 -8.30 -0.26 23.79
CA PHE A 96 -9.37 -0.71 24.67
C PHE A 96 -8.93 -0.71 26.14
N ILE A 97 -9.90 -0.47 27.03
CA ILE A 97 -9.71 -0.64 28.46
C ILE A 97 -9.44 -2.12 28.74
N VAL A 98 -8.43 -2.39 29.58
CA VAL A 98 -7.94 -3.74 29.91
C VAL A 98 -9.08 -4.68 30.28
N GLY A 99 -9.09 -5.88 29.69
CA GLY A 99 -10.08 -6.92 29.97
C GLY A 99 -11.50 -6.61 29.50
N SER A 100 -11.71 -5.57 28.69
CA SER A 100 -13.02 -5.18 28.17
C SER A 100 -13.00 -4.95 26.65
N ASN A 101 -14.20 -4.78 26.09
CA ASN A 101 -14.47 -4.27 24.74
C ASN A 101 -14.85 -2.78 24.76
N ARG A 102 -14.53 -2.03 25.83
CA ARG A 102 -14.76 -0.59 25.89
C ARG A 102 -13.55 0.16 25.37
N LEU A 103 -13.77 1.11 24.47
CA LEU A 103 -12.74 2.03 23.99
C LEU A 103 -12.18 2.91 25.12
N THR A 104 -10.92 3.29 25.00
CA THR A 104 -10.36 4.39 25.80
C THR A 104 -11.00 5.72 25.38
N PRO A 105 -11.02 6.75 26.25
CA PRO A 105 -11.54 8.07 25.89
C PRO A 105 -10.84 8.68 24.66
N ASP A 106 -9.51 8.51 24.57
CA ASP A 106 -8.73 9.03 23.44
C ASP A 106 -9.08 8.35 22.13
N SER A 107 -9.31 7.03 22.14
CA SER A 107 -9.73 6.29 20.94
C SER A 107 -11.20 6.58 20.57
N GLN A 108 -12.08 6.79 21.55
CA GLN A 108 -13.44 7.25 21.28
C GLN A 108 -13.44 8.61 20.55
N ALA A 109 -12.52 9.50 20.91
CA ALA A 109 -12.39 10.81 20.29
C ALA A 109 -11.89 10.76 18.83
N GLN A 110 -11.39 9.61 18.34
CA GLN A 110 -10.95 9.44 16.95
C GLN A 110 -12.09 9.07 15.98
N LEU A 111 -13.24 8.59 16.48
CA LEU A 111 -14.34 8.16 15.61
C LEU A 111 -14.79 9.23 14.59
N PRO A 112 -14.91 10.52 14.94
CA PRO A 112 -15.25 11.54 13.95
C PRO A 112 -14.24 11.65 12.80
N ALA A 113 -12.94 11.47 13.09
CA ALA A 113 -11.89 11.52 12.07
C ALA A 113 -11.91 10.28 11.16
N ILE A 114 -12.30 9.12 11.68
CA ILE A 114 -12.53 7.90 10.90
C ILE A 114 -13.70 8.12 9.93
N LEU A 115 -14.83 8.61 10.45
CA LEU A 115 -16.03 8.87 9.64
C LEU A 115 -15.76 9.93 8.57
N GLU A 116 -14.98 10.95 8.88
CA GLU A 116 -14.59 11.95 7.88
C GLU A 116 -13.69 11.34 6.80
N SER A 117 -12.72 10.52 7.20
CA SER A 117 -11.89 9.78 6.25
C SER A 117 -12.74 8.91 5.33
N ILE A 118 -13.75 8.20 5.82
CA ILE A 118 -14.60 7.35 4.98
C ILE A 118 -15.30 8.15 3.87
N LYS A 119 -15.66 9.41 4.12
CA LYS A 119 -16.30 10.28 3.12
C LYS A 119 -15.33 10.76 2.03
N GLU A 120 -14.03 10.78 2.32
CA GLU A 120 -13.00 11.20 1.37
C GLU A 120 -12.76 10.14 0.28
N TYR A 121 -13.11 8.87 0.52
CA TYR A 121 -12.82 7.75 -0.38
C TYR A 121 -14.02 7.45 -1.29
N PRO A 122 -13.87 7.60 -2.63
CA PRO A 122 -14.89 7.16 -3.57
C PRO A 122 -15.06 5.64 -3.49
N ALA A 123 -16.26 5.17 -3.13
CA ALA A 123 -16.56 3.76 -2.90
C ALA A 123 -15.72 3.12 -1.77
N ALA A 124 -15.60 3.84 -0.64
CA ALA A 124 -14.86 3.41 0.54
C ALA A 124 -15.21 1.98 0.99
N GLU A 125 -14.17 1.20 1.29
CA GLU A 125 -14.24 -0.06 2.00
C GLU A 125 -13.49 0.07 3.34
N VAL A 126 -14.09 -0.44 4.41
CA VAL A 126 -13.57 -0.33 5.78
C VAL A 126 -13.22 -1.70 6.31
N SER A 127 -11.94 -1.94 6.60
CA SER A 127 -11.49 -3.14 7.30
C SER A 127 -11.32 -2.83 8.78
N VAL A 128 -11.89 -3.67 9.64
CA VAL A 128 -11.83 -3.55 11.10
C VAL A 128 -11.26 -4.83 11.67
N VAL A 129 -10.01 -4.77 12.15
CA VAL A 129 -9.27 -5.96 12.60
C VAL A 129 -8.91 -5.85 14.06
N GLY A 130 -9.34 -6.84 14.86
CA GLY A 130 -9.04 -6.92 16.28
C GLY A 130 -7.73 -7.64 16.61
N HIS A 131 -7.06 -7.16 17.66
CA HIS A 131 -5.84 -7.75 18.20
C HIS A 131 -5.86 -7.82 19.74
N THR A 132 -5.10 -8.76 20.29
CA THR A 132 -4.84 -8.89 21.72
C THR A 132 -3.34 -8.95 22.01
N ASP A 133 -2.97 -8.84 23.29
CA ASP A 133 -1.66 -9.29 23.74
C ASP A 133 -1.62 -10.83 23.82
N ARG A 134 -0.46 -11.38 24.21
CA ARG A 134 -0.20 -12.82 24.28
C ARG A 134 -0.52 -13.41 25.66
N THR A 135 -1.40 -12.77 26.43
CA THR A 135 -1.78 -13.26 27.77
C THR A 135 -3.02 -14.15 27.69
N GLY A 136 -2.97 -15.32 28.32
CA GLY A 136 -4.04 -16.30 28.26
C GLY A 136 -4.05 -17.15 26.98
N SER A 137 -5.19 -17.75 26.67
CA SER A 137 -5.27 -18.72 25.56
C SER A 137 -5.57 -18.07 24.22
N GLU A 138 -4.88 -18.52 23.17
CA GLU A 138 -5.06 -18.10 21.77
C GLU A 138 -6.55 -18.07 21.36
N ARG A 139 -7.32 -19.13 21.64
CA ARG A 139 -8.75 -19.18 21.31
C ARG A 139 -9.57 -18.07 21.98
N ARG A 140 -9.26 -17.75 23.24
CA ARG A 140 -9.94 -16.66 23.97
C ARG A 140 -9.54 -15.31 23.41
N ASN A 141 -8.27 -15.18 23.04
CA ASN A 141 -7.69 -13.98 22.45
C ASN A 141 -8.29 -13.70 21.06
N ALA A 142 -8.44 -14.71 20.21
CA ALA A 142 -9.14 -14.59 18.93
C ALA A 142 -10.60 -14.12 19.11
N GLN A 143 -11.35 -14.69 20.05
CA GLN A 143 -12.73 -14.25 20.32
C GLN A 143 -12.77 -12.81 20.85
N LEU A 144 -11.91 -12.46 21.81
CA LEU A 144 -11.89 -11.11 22.40
C LEU A 144 -11.51 -10.04 21.37
N ALA A 145 -10.58 -10.35 20.47
CA ALA A 145 -10.25 -9.48 19.35
C ALA A 145 -11.44 -9.29 18.41
N LEU A 146 -12.18 -10.36 18.09
CA LEU A 146 -13.39 -10.28 17.26
C LEU A 146 -14.47 -9.41 17.92
N ASP A 147 -14.78 -9.65 19.20
CA ASP A 147 -15.78 -8.87 19.95
C ASP A 147 -15.45 -7.35 19.95
N ARG A 148 -14.16 -7.01 19.98
CA ARG A 148 -13.68 -5.62 19.89
C ARG A 148 -13.84 -5.05 18.50
N ALA A 149 -13.53 -5.81 17.46
CA ALA A 149 -13.72 -5.41 16.08
C ALA A 149 -15.22 -5.19 15.77
N GLU A 150 -16.08 -6.10 16.21
CA GLU A 150 -17.54 -5.96 16.14
C GLU A 150 -18.05 -4.70 16.86
N THR A 151 -17.46 -4.37 18.02
CA THR A 151 -17.81 -3.12 18.73
C THR A 151 -17.55 -1.88 17.87
N ILE A 152 -16.46 -1.85 17.10
CA ILE A 152 -16.17 -0.73 16.20
C ILE A 152 -17.11 -0.72 15.00
N HIS A 153 -17.35 -1.89 14.40
CA HIS A 153 -18.34 -2.04 13.33
C HIS A 153 -19.71 -1.48 13.72
N ASP A 154 -20.21 -1.85 14.90
CA ASP A 154 -21.50 -1.40 15.40
C ASP A 154 -21.54 0.12 15.63
N LEU A 155 -20.44 0.70 16.11
CA LEU A 155 -20.29 2.15 16.25
C LEU A 155 -20.33 2.86 14.88
N LEU A 156 -19.67 2.31 13.86
CA LEU A 156 -19.67 2.89 12.51
C LEU A 156 -21.06 2.82 11.85
N ILE A 157 -21.76 1.70 12.02
CA ILE A 157 -23.15 1.55 11.51
C ILE A 157 -24.11 2.48 12.24
N ALA A 158 -23.96 2.63 13.56
CA ALA A 158 -24.78 3.56 14.33
C ALA A 158 -24.64 5.01 13.87
N GLU A 159 -23.49 5.36 13.28
CA GLU A 159 -23.20 6.66 12.67
C GLU A 159 -23.64 6.76 11.20
N GLY A 160 -24.31 5.73 10.69
CA GLY A 160 -24.97 5.72 9.38
C GLY A 160 -24.17 5.08 8.25
N LEU A 161 -23.07 4.40 8.55
CA LEU A 161 -22.33 3.63 7.53
C LEU A 161 -23.12 2.39 7.12
N ASP A 162 -23.11 2.07 5.83
CA ASP A 162 -23.67 0.81 5.32
C ASP A 162 -22.83 -0.37 5.82
N ALA A 163 -23.46 -1.35 6.44
CA ALA A 163 -22.83 -2.58 6.93
C ALA A 163 -22.09 -3.33 5.81
N GLY A 164 -22.57 -3.23 4.56
CA GLY A 164 -21.92 -3.87 3.41
C GLY A 164 -20.57 -3.28 3.02
N LEU A 165 -20.17 -2.16 3.62
CA LEU A 165 -18.87 -1.52 3.42
C LEU A 165 -17.85 -1.87 4.51
N VAL A 166 -18.24 -2.65 5.52
CA VAL A 166 -17.40 -2.93 6.69
C VAL A 166 -17.10 -4.42 6.78
N ASP A 167 -15.83 -4.76 6.61
CA ASP A 167 -15.30 -6.10 6.86
C ASP A 167 -14.71 -6.19 8.26
N VAL A 168 -15.08 -7.23 8.99
CA VAL A 168 -14.66 -7.47 10.38
C VAL A 168 -13.84 -8.74 10.45
N ASP A 169 -12.65 -8.66 11.05
CA ASP A 169 -11.77 -9.83 11.28
C ASP A 169 -11.04 -9.76 12.62
N SER A 170 -10.39 -10.87 12.99
CA SER A 170 -9.63 -11.03 14.22
C SER A 170 -8.31 -11.74 13.96
N HIS A 171 -7.21 -11.09 14.35
CA HIS A 171 -5.90 -11.72 14.39
C HIS A 171 -5.56 -12.32 15.77
N GLY A 172 -6.40 -12.09 16.79
CA GLY A 172 -6.08 -12.48 18.17
C GLY A 172 -4.68 -11.99 18.58
N GLU A 173 -3.84 -12.91 19.02
CA GLU A 173 -2.45 -12.65 19.44
C GLU A 173 -1.38 -12.92 18.37
N SER A 174 -1.81 -13.34 17.17
CA SER A 174 -0.90 -13.84 16.11
C SER A 174 -0.15 -12.74 15.35
N ASN A 175 -0.66 -11.51 15.39
CA ASN A 175 -0.08 -10.35 14.71
C ASN A 175 0.13 -9.17 15.70
N PRO A 176 1.14 -9.26 16.59
CA PRO A 176 1.42 -8.23 17.58
C PRO A 176 2.09 -6.99 16.95
N LEU A 177 1.68 -5.79 17.39
CA LEU A 177 2.36 -4.55 17.02
C LEU A 177 3.77 -4.50 17.63
N ILE A 178 3.90 -5.01 18.85
CA ILE A 178 5.15 -5.16 19.58
C ILE A 178 5.29 -6.62 19.95
N LEU A 179 6.29 -7.29 19.38
CA LEU A 179 6.55 -8.69 19.68
C LEU A 179 6.93 -8.84 21.15
N THR A 180 6.24 -9.75 21.85
CA THR A 180 6.52 -10.13 23.23
C THR A 180 6.60 -11.65 23.33
N GLU A 181 7.15 -12.13 24.45
CA GLU A 181 7.01 -13.54 24.82
C GLU A 181 5.55 -13.85 25.20
N ASP A 182 5.24 -15.14 25.32
CA ASP A 182 3.93 -15.60 25.82
C ASP A 182 3.71 -15.15 27.26
N GLU A 183 2.45 -14.91 27.62
CA GLU A 183 2.03 -14.42 28.95
C GLU A 183 2.59 -13.05 29.35
N VAL A 184 3.17 -12.30 28.40
CA VAL A 184 3.60 -10.91 28.61
C VAL A 184 2.50 -9.95 28.15
N ALA A 185 2.01 -9.16 29.09
CA ALA A 185 1.02 -8.11 28.81
C ALA A 185 1.65 -6.94 28.06
N GLU A 186 1.06 -6.54 26.93
CA GLU A 186 1.47 -5.37 26.15
C GLU A 186 0.23 -4.58 25.73
N PRO A 187 -0.06 -3.45 26.41
CA PRO A 187 -1.25 -2.64 26.12
C PRO A 187 -1.40 -2.20 24.68
N ARG A 188 -0.30 -1.95 23.97
CA ARG A 188 -0.33 -1.53 22.57
C ARG A 188 -0.81 -2.64 21.63
N ASN A 189 -0.68 -3.91 22.03
CA ASN A 189 -1.20 -5.03 21.26
C ASN A 189 -2.72 -5.20 21.44
N ARG A 190 -3.31 -4.65 22.50
CA ARG A 190 -4.77 -4.66 22.73
C ARG A 190 -5.46 -3.54 21.96
N ARG A 191 -5.57 -3.73 20.66
CA ARG A 191 -6.01 -2.70 19.70
C ARG A 191 -7.01 -3.24 18.69
N VAL A 192 -7.69 -2.33 18.02
CA VAL A 192 -8.36 -2.55 16.74
C VAL A 192 -7.72 -1.62 15.71
N GLU A 193 -7.40 -2.16 14.55
CA GLU A 193 -6.97 -1.40 13.37
C GLU A 193 -8.17 -1.17 12.47
N VAL A 194 -8.44 0.09 12.13
CA VAL A 194 -9.49 0.49 11.20
C VAL A 194 -8.83 1.05 9.96
N THR A 195 -8.94 0.36 8.83
CA THR A 195 -8.34 0.77 7.56
C THR A 195 -9.44 1.20 6.59
N VAL A 196 -9.36 2.43 6.09
CA VAL A 196 -10.23 2.98 5.05
C VAL A 196 -9.46 2.94 3.72
N ARG A 197 -10.07 2.41 2.66
CA ARG A 197 -9.44 2.26 1.33
C ARG A 197 -10.44 2.36 0.20
#